data_AF-A0A1Y5WWC0-F1
#
_entry.id   AF-A0A1Y5WWC0-F1
#
_cell.length_a   1.000
_cell.length_b   1.000
_cell.length_c   1.000
_cell.angle_alpha   90.00
_cell.angle_beta   90.00
_cell.angle_gamma   90.00
#
_symmetry.space_group_name_H-M   'P 1'
#
loop_
_entity.id
_entity.type
_entity.pdbx_description
1 polymer ?
#
loop_
_entity_poly.entity_id
_entity_poly.type
_entity_poly.pdbx_seq_one_letter_code
_entity_poly.pdbx_strand_id
1 'polypeptide(L)'
;MIPDRLVYEGLQVLAEMLQGFQARRLPSGGVFSSPKLGGPEALAALFPPVSADPQAAAEFRARHEAGMRGEVYAAVTRTLERWGHECGPGCDQSHFDDLFVSLTNLRFMLRPRKDGTRVHDLAEQLATKATLYLDALTEMWFQPLIRDRLNGIEPADPTFGESVNRALGSG
;
A
#
# COMPACT_ATOMS: atom_id res chain seq x y z
N MET A 1 -18.82 -3.98 -4.70
CA MET A 1 -17.72 -4.87 -5.21
C MET A 1 -17.57 -6.03 -4.22
N ILE A 2 -17.48 -7.31 -4.66
CA ILE A 2 -17.28 -8.43 -3.70
C ILE A 2 -15.87 -8.29 -3.10
N PRO A 3 -15.72 -8.29 -1.75
CA PRO A 3 -14.41 -8.16 -1.14
C PRO A 3 -13.49 -9.33 -1.54
N ASP A 4 -12.34 -9.03 -2.13
CA ASP A 4 -11.41 -10.06 -2.57
C ASP A 4 -10.67 -10.65 -1.37
N ARG A 5 -11.00 -11.91 -1.04
CA ARG A 5 -10.41 -12.65 0.08
C ARG A 5 -8.89 -12.76 -0.02
N LEU A 6 -8.34 -12.89 -1.22
CA LEU A 6 -6.89 -13.05 -1.39
C LEU A 6 -6.16 -11.75 -1.02
N VAL A 7 -6.72 -10.59 -1.42
CA VAL A 7 -6.16 -9.28 -1.05
C VAL A 7 -6.26 -9.05 0.45
N TYR A 8 -7.40 -9.37 1.05
CA TYR A 8 -7.58 -9.31 2.51
C TYR A 8 -6.53 -10.14 3.27
N GLU A 9 -6.34 -11.40 2.88
CA GLU A 9 -5.33 -12.28 3.51
C GLU A 9 -3.90 -11.73 3.32
N GLY A 10 -3.62 -11.10 2.18
CA GLY A 10 -2.36 -10.40 1.92
C GLY A 10 -2.13 -9.21 2.84
N LEU A 11 -3.16 -8.39 3.06
CA LEU A 11 -3.12 -7.25 3.99
C LEU A 11 -2.92 -7.70 5.43
N GLN A 12 -3.51 -8.82 5.85
CA GLN A 12 -3.25 -9.41 7.17
C GLN A 12 -1.78 -9.79 7.34
N VAL A 13 -1.17 -10.42 6.34
CA VAL A 13 0.27 -10.75 6.38
C VAL A 13 1.12 -9.49 6.46
N LEU A 14 0.76 -8.44 5.72
CA LEU A 14 1.46 -7.15 5.79
C LEU A 14 1.39 -6.55 7.20
N ALA A 15 0.22 -6.53 7.82
CA ALA A 15 0.04 -6.04 9.19
C ALA A 15 0.88 -6.84 10.20
N GLU A 16 0.80 -8.17 10.16
CA GLU A 16 1.58 -9.05 11.04
C GLU A 16 3.10 -8.84 10.85
N MET A 17 3.56 -8.73 9.60
CA MET A 17 4.97 -8.48 9.30
C MET A 17 5.44 -7.14 9.87
N LEU A 18 4.63 -6.08 9.77
CA LEU A 18 4.94 -4.76 10.33
C LEU A 18 5.09 -4.80 11.85
N GLN A 19 4.33 -5.67 12.52
CA GLN A 19 4.44 -5.97 13.95
C GLN A 19 5.63 -6.89 14.32
N GLY A 20 6.37 -7.41 13.34
CA GLY A 20 7.56 -8.24 13.56
C GLY A 20 7.32 -9.75 13.53
N PHE A 21 6.17 -10.20 13.04
CA PHE A 21 5.89 -11.64 12.88
C PHE A 21 6.69 -12.25 11.73
N GLN A 22 6.88 -13.57 11.80
CA GLN A 22 7.58 -14.35 10.79
C GLN A 22 6.74 -14.54 9.53
N ALA A 23 7.40 -14.87 8.42
CA ALA A 23 6.72 -15.16 7.17
C ALA A 23 5.77 -16.37 7.30
N ARG A 24 4.54 -16.25 6.78
CA ARG A 24 3.52 -17.31 6.84
C ARG A 24 2.84 -17.58 5.51
N ARG A 25 2.19 -18.73 5.44
CA ARG A 25 1.42 -19.19 4.28
C ARG A 25 0.04 -18.53 4.24
N LEU A 26 -0.47 -18.26 3.04
CA LEU A 26 -1.84 -17.78 2.87
C LEU A 26 -2.82 -18.97 2.87
N PRO A 27 -3.92 -18.91 3.65
CA PRO A 27 -4.95 -19.94 3.63
C PRO A 27 -5.48 -20.25 2.22
N SER A 28 -5.66 -19.21 1.39
CA SER A 28 -6.19 -19.35 0.02
C SER A 28 -5.29 -20.16 -0.92
N GLY A 29 -4.00 -20.35 -0.60
CA GLY A 29 -3.07 -21.08 -1.45
C GLY A 29 -2.87 -22.56 -1.08
N GLY A 30 -3.56 -23.05 -0.04
CA GLY A 30 -3.39 -24.42 0.48
C GLY A 30 -2.12 -24.61 1.31
N VAL A 31 -2.19 -25.49 2.32
CA VAL A 31 -1.16 -25.65 3.39
C VAL A 31 0.23 -26.03 2.86
N PHE A 32 0.31 -26.80 1.78
CA PHE A 32 1.58 -27.31 1.26
C PHE A 32 2.05 -26.61 -0.02
N SER A 33 1.15 -25.97 -0.75
CA SER A 33 1.39 -25.36 -2.06
C SER A 33 1.61 -23.84 -2.02
N SER A 34 1.21 -23.13 -0.96
CA SER A 34 1.35 -21.67 -0.95
C SER A 34 2.74 -21.20 -0.49
N PRO A 35 3.36 -20.18 -1.09
CA PRO A 35 4.61 -19.61 -0.60
C PRO A 35 4.42 -19.01 0.80
N LYS A 36 5.51 -18.92 1.58
CA LYS A 36 5.52 -18.05 2.76
C LYS A 36 5.66 -16.61 2.29
N LEU A 37 4.82 -15.73 2.80
CA LEU A 37 4.84 -14.29 2.53
C LEU A 37 5.20 -13.52 3.79
N GLY A 38 5.84 -12.36 3.61
CA GLY A 38 6.24 -11.47 4.70
C GLY A 38 7.60 -11.83 5.33
N GLY A 39 7.73 -11.53 6.62
CA GLY A 39 8.96 -11.72 7.40
C GLY A 39 10.01 -10.61 7.23
N PRO A 40 11.16 -10.71 7.91
CA PRO A 40 12.15 -9.63 8.00
C PRO A 40 12.73 -9.18 6.65
N GLU A 41 12.92 -10.09 5.70
CA GLU A 41 13.45 -9.76 4.37
C GLU A 41 12.45 -8.96 3.54
N ALA A 42 11.17 -9.34 3.56
CA ALA A 42 10.12 -8.62 2.86
C ALA A 42 9.87 -7.25 3.50
N LEU A 43 9.99 -7.16 4.82
CA LEU A 43 9.93 -5.90 5.56
C LEU A 43 11.09 -4.97 5.18
N ALA A 44 12.32 -5.48 5.11
CA ALA A 44 13.48 -4.71 4.66
C ALA A 44 13.33 -4.20 3.21
N ALA A 45 12.62 -4.96 2.36
CA ALA A 45 12.33 -4.57 0.99
C ALA A 45 11.29 -3.44 0.87
N LEU A 46 10.40 -3.27 1.86
CA LEU A 46 9.45 -2.14 1.91
C LEU A 46 10.14 -0.81 2.19
N PHE A 47 11.22 -0.84 2.97
CA PHE A 47 11.96 0.35 3.40
C PHE A 47 13.40 0.30 2.87
N PRO A 48 13.61 0.40 1.55
CA PRO A 48 14.94 0.33 0.98
C PRO A 48 15.81 1.52 1.46
N PRO A 49 17.15 1.38 1.41
CA PRO A 49 18.05 2.47 1.76
C PRO A 49 17.74 3.74 0.97
N VAL A 50 17.61 4.86 1.68
CA VAL A 50 17.38 6.19 1.08
C VAL A 50 18.64 6.80 0.45
N SER A 51 19.80 6.20 0.71
CA SER A 51 21.10 6.66 0.23
C SER A 51 21.99 5.45 -0.09
N ALA A 52 22.92 5.64 -1.05
CA ALA A 52 23.97 4.68 -1.34
C ALA A 52 25.09 4.68 -0.27
N ASP A 53 25.19 5.75 0.54
CA ASP A 53 26.07 5.79 1.70
C ASP A 53 25.47 4.97 2.86
N PRO A 54 26.13 3.88 3.30
CA PRO A 54 25.64 3.02 4.37
C PRO A 54 25.45 3.76 5.70
N GLN A 55 26.28 4.75 6.01
CA GLN A 55 26.19 5.48 7.26
C GLN A 55 24.99 6.42 7.26
N ALA A 56 24.82 7.22 6.20
CA ALA A 56 23.64 8.07 6.03
C ALA A 56 22.33 7.25 6.00
N ALA A 57 22.33 6.10 5.33
CA ALA A 57 21.18 5.20 5.30
C ALA A 57 20.87 4.55 6.66
N ALA A 58 21.88 4.27 7.49
CA ALA A 58 21.70 3.76 8.84
C ALA A 58 21.15 4.83 9.79
N GLU A 59 21.70 6.05 9.72
CA GLU A 59 21.21 7.19 10.50
C GLU A 59 19.76 7.53 10.18
N PHE A 60 19.39 7.55 8.89
CA PHE A 60 18.02 7.78 8.48
C PHE A 60 17.07 6.71 9.01
N ARG A 61 17.44 5.42 8.86
CA ARG A 61 16.63 4.30 9.38
C ARG A 61 16.42 4.40 10.89
N ALA A 62 17.48 4.68 11.65
CA ALA A 62 17.40 4.81 13.09
C ALA A 62 16.43 5.92 13.54
N ARG A 63 16.31 7.00 12.77
CA ARG A 63 15.43 8.14 13.09
C ARG A 63 13.99 7.97 12.59
N HIS A 64 13.79 7.34 11.44
CA HIS A 64 12.51 7.42 10.72
C HIS A 64 11.80 6.08 10.50
N GLU A 65 12.49 4.95 10.51
CA GLU A 65 11.90 3.66 10.10
C GLU A 65 10.74 3.26 11.01
N ALA A 66 10.88 3.43 12.34
CA ALA A 66 9.82 3.10 13.28
C ALA A 66 8.54 3.93 13.04
N GLY A 67 8.68 5.22 12.74
CA GLY A 67 7.56 6.11 12.41
C GLY A 67 6.87 5.70 11.11
N MET A 68 7.63 5.52 10.03
CA MET A 68 7.09 5.07 8.74
C MET A 68 6.40 3.71 8.85
N ARG A 69 6.97 2.77 9.59
CA ARG A 69 6.36 1.45 9.85
C ARG A 69 5.04 1.59 10.62
N GLY A 70 5.00 2.48 11.61
CA GLY A 70 3.78 2.79 12.36
C GLY A 70 2.67 3.35 11.49
N GLU A 71 3.00 4.26 10.56
CA GLU A 71 2.04 4.85 9.63
C GLU A 71 1.47 3.81 8.66
N VAL A 72 2.33 3.00 8.03
CA VAL A 72 1.88 1.92 7.14
C VAL A 72 1.03 0.91 7.91
N TYR A 73 1.43 0.55 9.13
CA TYR A 73 0.66 -0.38 9.96
C TYR A 73 -0.73 0.19 10.29
N ALA A 74 -0.82 1.45 10.71
CA ALA A 74 -2.08 2.08 11.03
C ALA A 74 -3.03 2.16 9.82
N ALA A 75 -2.50 2.48 8.63
CA ALA A 75 -3.26 2.47 7.38
C ALA A 75 -3.79 1.06 7.03
N VAL A 76 -2.94 0.03 7.17
CA VAL A 76 -3.32 -1.36 6.90
C VAL A 76 -4.38 -1.84 7.87
N THR A 77 -4.27 -1.52 9.17
CA THR A 77 -5.27 -1.88 10.17
C THR A 77 -6.62 -1.22 9.88
N ARG A 78 -6.65 0.09 9.61
CA ARG A 78 -7.90 0.79 9.25
C ARG A 78 -8.50 0.29 7.95
N THR A 79 -7.67 -0.12 6.99
CA THR A 79 -8.12 -0.76 5.75
C THR A 79 -8.75 -2.13 6.02
N LEU A 80 -8.15 -2.94 6.90
CA LEU A 80 -8.70 -4.24 7.28
C LEU A 80 -10.03 -4.10 8.02
N GLU A 81 -10.16 -3.12 8.92
CA GLU A 81 -11.40 -2.81 9.65
C GLU A 81 -12.53 -2.38 8.71
N ARG A 82 -12.20 -1.63 7.67
CA ARG A 82 -13.15 -1.13 6.66
C ARG A 82 -13.21 -2.02 5.42
N TRP A 83 -12.60 -3.20 5.43
CA TRP A 83 -12.51 -4.04 4.25
C TRP A 83 -13.90 -4.51 3.81
N GLY A 84 -14.21 -4.31 2.52
CA GLY A 84 -15.52 -4.67 1.96
C GLY A 84 -16.60 -3.61 2.16
N HIS A 85 -16.34 -2.53 2.90
CA HIS A 85 -17.16 -1.33 2.81
C HIS A 85 -16.94 -0.67 1.44
N GLU A 86 -18.02 -0.27 0.77
CA GLU A 86 -17.91 0.31 -0.56
C GLU A 86 -17.20 1.67 -0.50
N CYS A 87 -16.00 1.76 -1.08
CA CYS A 87 -15.39 3.03 -1.45
C CYS A 87 -15.99 3.42 -2.81
N GLY A 88 -17.13 4.11 -2.78
CA GLY A 88 -17.83 4.64 -3.95
C GLY A 88 -17.65 6.15 -4.11
N PRO A 89 -18.41 6.80 -5.01
CA PRO A 89 -18.47 8.26 -5.10
C PRO A 89 -18.92 8.84 -3.73
N GLY A 90 -18.03 9.54 -3.04
CA GLY A 90 -18.23 10.00 -1.66
C GLY A 90 -17.50 9.19 -0.58
N CYS A 91 -16.62 8.26 -0.98
CA CYS A 91 -15.61 7.70 -0.09
C CYS A 91 -14.87 8.85 0.61
N ASP A 92 -14.66 8.74 1.92
CA ASP A 92 -13.92 9.77 2.63
C ASP A 92 -12.42 9.71 2.27
N GLN A 93 -11.74 10.85 2.25
CA GLN A 93 -10.34 10.91 1.82
C GLN A 93 -9.42 10.07 2.70
N SER A 94 -9.73 9.95 3.99
CA SER A 94 -8.93 9.10 4.91
C SER A 94 -9.02 7.62 4.54
N HIS A 95 -10.19 7.16 4.07
CA HIS A 95 -10.42 5.79 3.65
C HIS A 95 -9.70 5.51 2.34
N PHE A 96 -9.74 6.46 1.40
CA PHE A 96 -8.94 6.38 0.18
C PHE A 96 -7.44 6.31 0.48
N ASP A 97 -6.92 7.21 1.32
CA ASP A 97 -5.50 7.27 1.65
C ASP A 97 -5.04 5.97 2.32
N ASP A 98 -5.83 5.45 3.27
CA ASP A 98 -5.55 4.17 3.93
C ASP A 98 -5.51 3.01 2.93
N LEU A 99 -6.51 2.91 2.05
CA LEU A 99 -6.58 1.87 1.02
C LEU A 99 -5.39 1.98 0.05
N PHE A 100 -5.08 3.18 -0.41
CA PHE A 100 -4.00 3.43 -1.35
C PHE A 100 -2.64 3.08 -0.77
N VAL A 101 -2.35 3.53 0.46
CA VAL A 101 -1.11 3.21 1.18
C VAL A 101 -1.00 1.71 1.41
N SER A 102 -2.08 1.07 1.85
CA SER A 102 -2.10 -0.37 2.17
C SER A 102 -1.85 -1.23 0.94
N LEU A 103 -2.55 -0.97 -0.16
CA LEU A 103 -2.41 -1.73 -1.40
C LEU A 103 -1.07 -1.47 -2.09
N THR A 104 -0.55 -0.24 -2.01
CA THR A 104 0.78 0.11 -2.53
C THR A 104 1.87 -0.65 -1.81
N ASN A 105 1.84 -0.68 -0.47
CA ASN A 105 2.80 -1.43 0.34
C ASN A 105 2.63 -2.94 0.16
N LEU A 106 1.41 -3.44 0.03
CA LEU A 106 1.17 -4.84 -0.31
C LEU A 106 1.83 -5.21 -1.64
N ARG A 107 1.71 -4.38 -2.66
CA ARG A 107 2.38 -4.59 -3.95
C ARG A 107 3.90 -4.56 -3.82
N PHE A 108 4.46 -3.65 -3.03
CA PHE A 108 5.91 -3.58 -2.80
C PHE A 108 6.44 -4.83 -2.10
N MET A 109 5.73 -5.35 -1.10
CA MET A 109 6.06 -6.59 -0.41
C MET A 109 6.17 -7.79 -1.38
N LEU A 110 5.38 -7.76 -2.46
CA LEU A 110 5.27 -8.85 -3.43
C LEU A 110 6.13 -8.64 -4.69
N ARG A 111 6.92 -7.55 -4.76
CA ARG A 111 7.76 -7.29 -5.93
C ARG A 111 8.80 -8.39 -6.13
N PRO A 112 9.12 -8.73 -7.40
CA PRO A 112 10.25 -9.59 -7.70
C PRO A 112 11.53 -9.08 -7.06
N ARG A 113 12.27 -9.99 -6.42
CA ARG A 113 13.57 -9.67 -5.86
C ARG A 113 14.57 -9.43 -6.99
N LYS A 114 15.50 -8.50 -6.76
CA LYS A 114 16.56 -8.16 -7.74
C LYS A 114 17.50 -9.32 -8.04
N ASP A 115 17.51 -10.35 -7.20
CA ASP A 115 18.29 -11.58 -7.37
C ASP A 115 17.72 -12.53 -8.44
N GLY A 116 16.59 -12.18 -9.07
CA GLY A 116 15.97 -12.98 -10.13
C GLY A 116 15.18 -14.19 -9.63
N THR A 117 15.00 -14.33 -8.31
CA THR A 117 14.15 -15.38 -7.74
C THR A 117 12.71 -15.14 -8.18
N ARG A 118 12.14 -16.14 -8.87
CA ARG A 118 10.77 -16.06 -9.37
C ARG A 118 9.79 -15.94 -8.22
N VAL A 119 8.92 -14.93 -8.28
CA VAL A 119 7.80 -14.78 -7.36
C VAL A 119 6.82 -15.90 -7.65
N HIS A 120 6.40 -16.62 -6.63
CA HIS A 120 5.45 -17.73 -6.78
C HIS A 120 4.12 -17.24 -7.35
N ASP A 121 3.44 -18.04 -8.19
CA ASP A 121 2.20 -17.66 -8.90
C ASP A 121 1.13 -17.01 -7.99
N LEU A 122 0.90 -17.54 -6.79
CA LEU A 122 -0.01 -16.93 -5.81
C LEU A 122 0.36 -15.49 -5.41
N ALA A 123 1.65 -15.19 -5.26
CA ALA A 123 2.12 -13.84 -4.97
C ALA A 123 2.00 -12.92 -6.21
N GLU A 124 2.20 -13.45 -7.42
CA GLU A 124 1.92 -12.71 -8.67
C GLU A 124 0.42 -12.40 -8.83
N GLN A 125 -0.46 -13.36 -8.52
CA GLN A 125 -1.91 -13.17 -8.53
C GLN A 125 -2.34 -12.11 -7.51
N LEU A 126 -1.79 -12.15 -6.30
CA LEU A 126 -2.05 -11.16 -5.26
C LEU A 126 -1.56 -9.76 -5.68
N ALA A 127 -0.36 -9.66 -6.27
CA ALA A 127 0.18 -8.39 -6.77
C ALA A 127 -0.65 -7.82 -7.93
N THR A 128 -1.12 -8.69 -8.84
CA THR A 128 -2.02 -8.32 -9.93
C THR A 128 -3.33 -7.77 -9.38
N LYS A 129 -3.94 -8.46 -8.41
CA LYS A 129 -5.17 -8.00 -7.77
C LYS A 129 -4.98 -6.67 -7.06
N ALA A 130 -3.92 -6.52 -6.25
CA ALA A 130 -3.61 -5.25 -5.60
C ALA A 130 -3.46 -4.10 -6.60
N THR A 131 -2.87 -4.37 -7.77
CA THR A 131 -2.75 -3.40 -8.87
C THR A 131 -4.11 -3.02 -9.45
N LEU A 132 -4.97 -4.00 -9.75
CA LEU A 132 -6.33 -3.72 -10.24
C LEU A 132 -7.17 -2.88 -9.25
N TYR A 133 -7.02 -3.13 -7.95
CA TYR A 133 -7.66 -2.30 -6.93
C TYR A 133 -7.10 -0.86 -6.91
N LEU A 134 -5.78 -0.70 -7.00
CA LEU A 134 -5.15 0.63 -7.07
C LEU A 134 -5.57 1.40 -8.33
N ASP A 135 -5.64 0.74 -9.48
CA ASP A 135 -6.06 1.36 -10.73
C ASP A 135 -7.53 1.80 -10.64
N ALA A 136 -8.42 0.94 -10.11
CA ALA A 136 -9.82 1.29 -9.90
C ALA A 136 -10.01 2.46 -8.91
N LEU A 137 -9.24 2.48 -7.82
CA LEU A 137 -9.24 3.60 -6.87
C LEU A 137 -8.73 4.89 -7.53
N THR A 138 -7.65 4.79 -8.29
CA THR A 138 -7.03 5.92 -9.00
C THR A 138 -7.99 6.50 -10.04
N GLU A 139 -8.66 5.64 -10.81
CA GLU A 139 -9.67 6.06 -11.78
C GLU A 139 -10.85 6.76 -11.11
N MET A 140 -11.34 6.22 -9.99
CA MET A 140 -12.49 6.78 -9.29
C MET A 140 -12.18 8.16 -8.67
N TRP A 141 -10.99 8.34 -8.11
CA TRP A 141 -10.62 9.56 -7.38
C TRP A 141 -9.92 10.61 -8.23
N PHE A 142 -8.97 10.22 -9.09
CA PHE A 142 -8.17 11.21 -9.84
C PHE A 142 -8.77 11.61 -11.18
N GLN A 143 -9.52 10.72 -11.87
CA GLN A 143 -10.09 11.10 -13.18
C GLN A 143 -11.11 12.25 -13.11
N PRO A 144 -11.98 12.35 -12.09
CA PRO A 144 -12.83 13.52 -11.92
C PRO A 144 -12.00 14.79 -11.68
N LEU A 145 -11.01 14.75 -10.79
CA LEU A 145 -10.14 15.89 -10.47
C LEU A 145 -9.34 16.38 -11.68
N ILE A 146 -8.80 15.46 -12.48
CA ILE A 146 -8.07 15.78 -13.72
C ILE A 146 -9.03 16.40 -14.73
N ARG A 147 -10.23 15.83 -14.89
CA ARG A 147 -11.26 16.33 -15.81
C ARG A 147 -11.73 17.73 -15.45
N ASP A 148 -12.01 17.97 -14.17
CA ASP A 148 -12.46 19.28 -13.67
C ASP A 148 -11.36 20.33 -13.87
N ARG A 149 -10.10 19.98 -13.56
CA ARG A 149 -8.94 20.84 -13.82
C ARG A 149 -8.72 21.13 -15.31
N LEU A 150 -8.89 20.15 -16.19
CA LEU A 150 -8.78 20.32 -17.64
C LEU A 150 -9.95 21.14 -18.22
N ASN A 151 -11.12 21.08 -17.61
CA ASN A 151 -12.32 21.82 -18.02
C ASN A 151 -12.40 23.22 -17.39
N GLY A 152 -11.42 23.62 -16.58
CA GLY A 152 -11.42 24.91 -15.89
C GLY A 152 -12.52 25.05 -14.83
N ILE A 153 -13.05 23.93 -14.34
CA ILE A 153 -14.02 23.90 -13.25
C ILE A 153 -13.22 23.93 -11.95
N GLU A 154 -13.37 25.00 -11.16
CA GLU A 154 -12.78 25.03 -9.82
C GLU A 154 -13.36 23.87 -8.99
N PRO A 155 -12.52 23.10 -8.27
CA PRO A 155 -13.01 22.03 -7.43
C PRO A 155 -14.02 22.60 -6.42
N ALA A 156 -15.15 21.92 -6.25
CA ALA A 156 -16.26 22.36 -5.40
C ALA A 156 -15.89 22.52 -3.92
N ASP A 157 -14.70 22.04 -3.52
CA ASP A 157 -14.14 22.20 -2.19
C ASP A 157 -12.77 22.92 -2.25
N PRO A 158 -12.68 24.18 -1.79
CA PRO A 158 -11.44 24.95 -1.81
C PRO A 158 -10.35 24.39 -0.88
N THR A 159 -10.68 23.49 0.05
CA THR A 159 -9.70 22.88 0.97
C THR A 159 -8.81 21.82 0.30
N PHE A 160 -9.23 21.30 -0.86
CA PHE A 160 -8.46 20.33 -1.64
C PHE A 160 -7.22 20.97 -2.28
N GLY A 161 -7.36 22.19 -2.81
CA GLY A 161 -6.26 22.95 -3.40
C GLY A 161 -5.19 23.35 -2.38
N GLU A 162 -5.60 23.69 -1.16
CA GLU A 162 -4.67 24.03 -0.07
C GLU A 162 -3.87 22.83 0.42
N SER A 163 -4.49 21.65 0.48
CA SER A 163 -3.83 20.43 0.95
C SER A 163 -2.75 19.94 -0.03
N VAL A 164 -3.01 20.04 -1.33
CA VAL A 164 -2.04 19.69 -2.39
C VAL A 164 -0.89 20.71 -2.46
N ASN A 165 -1.19 22.01 -2.36
CA ASN A 165 -0.15 23.06 -2.35
C ASN A 165 0.72 23.01 -1.08
N ARG A 166 0.16 22.60 0.06
CA ARG A 166 0.90 22.41 1.31
C ARG A 166 1.77 21.14 1.28
N ALA A 167 1.33 20.08 0.61
CA ALA A 167 2.11 18.84 0.44
C ALA A 167 3.24 18.95 -0.60
N LEU A 168 3.10 19.84 -1.60
CA LEU A 168 4.08 20.04 -2.67
C LEU A 168 5.08 21.16 -2.40
N GLY A 169 5.02 21.84 -1.24
CA GLY A 169 6.07 22.72 -0.74
C GLY A 169 6.57 23.74 -1.77
N SER A 170 5.88 24.86 -1.88
CA SER A 170 6.46 26.10 -2.43
C SER A 170 7.63 26.53 -1.53
N GLY A 171 8.84 26.13 -1.93
CA GLY A 171 10.07 26.90 -1.73
C GLY A 171 10.35 27.70 -2.99
#